data_AF-A0A6P3RZI5-F1
#
_entry.id   AF-A0A6P3RZI5-F1
#
_cell.length_a   1.000
_cell.length_b   1.000
_cell.length_c   1.000
_cell.angle_alpha   90.00
_cell.angle_beta   90.00
_cell.angle_gamma   90.00
#
_symmetry.space_group_name_H-M   'P 1'
#
loop_
_entity.id
_entity.type
_entity.pdbx_description
1 polymer ?
#
loop_
_entity_poly.entity_id
_entity_poly.type
_entity_poly.pdbx_seq_one_letter_code
_entity_poly.pdbx_strand_id
1 'polypeptide(L)'
;SHYSIKKAGAALGFGTDNVILIKCSERGKIIPADLEAKILEAKQKGYVPLYVNATAGTTVYGAFDPIQEIADICEKYNLWLHVD
;
A
#
# COMPACT_ATOMS: atom_id res chain seq x y z
N SER A 1 -3.56 7.28 3.53
CA SER A 1 -3.74 6.27 4.58
C SER A 1 -3.49 6.88 5.95
N HIS A 2 -4.15 6.34 6.98
CA HIS A 2 -3.99 6.77 8.36
C HIS A 2 -2.65 6.29 8.96
N TYR A 3 -2.10 7.04 9.92
CA TYR A 3 -0.80 6.72 10.53
C TYR A 3 -0.82 5.41 11.35
N SER A 4 -2.00 4.85 11.62
CA SER A 4 -2.16 3.55 12.30
C SER A 4 -1.43 2.43 11.59
N ILE A 5 -1.31 2.45 10.25
CA ILE A 5 -0.61 1.39 9.51
C ILE A 5 0.87 1.34 9.88
N LYS A 6 1.53 2.49 10.03
CA LYS A 6 2.92 2.53 10.54
C LYS A 6 3.01 2.07 12.00
N LYS A 7 2.06 2.45 12.85
CA LYS A 7 2.02 1.98 14.25
C LYS A 7 1.82 0.46 14.33
N ALA A 8 0.94 -0.10 13.51
CA ALA A 8 0.70 -1.54 13.43
C ALA A 8 1.95 -2.28 12.92
N GLY A 9 2.63 -1.77 11.89
CA GLY A 9 3.90 -2.33 11.42
C GLY A 9 4.98 -2.37 12.52
N ALA A 10 5.09 -1.30 13.33
CA ALA A 10 5.99 -1.30 14.48
C ALA A 10 5.56 -2.30 15.56
N ALA A 11 4.29 -2.29 15.96
CA ALA A 11 3.77 -3.10 17.06
C ALA A 11 3.78 -4.62 16.77
N LEU A 12 3.52 -5.00 15.51
CA LEU A 12 3.52 -6.40 15.07
C LEU A 12 4.93 -6.94 14.76
N GLY A 13 5.98 -6.14 14.96
CA GLY A 13 7.36 -6.57 14.75
C GLY A 13 7.83 -6.55 13.29
N PHE A 14 7.03 -6.02 12.36
CA PHE A 14 7.50 -5.78 10.98
C PHE A 14 8.51 -4.63 10.92
N GLY A 15 8.43 -3.67 11.85
CA GLY A 15 9.24 -2.45 11.80
C GLY A 15 8.73 -1.43 10.77
N THR A 16 8.95 -0.15 11.04
CA THR A 16 8.41 0.93 10.19
C THR A 16 9.06 1.01 8.81
N ASP A 17 10.28 0.51 8.67
CA ASP A 17 11.03 0.54 7.42
C ASP A 17 10.45 -0.44 6.39
N ASN A 18 9.71 -1.46 6.86
CA ASN A 18 8.99 -2.42 6.02
C ASN A 18 7.56 -1.95 5.69
N VAL A 19 7.14 -0.77 6.17
CA VAL A 19 5.88 -0.12 5.76
C VAL A 19 6.20 0.86 4.64
N ILE A 20 6.20 0.34 3.41
CA ILE A 20 6.57 1.09 2.20
C ILE A 20 5.45 2.04 1.80
N LEU A 21 5.75 3.33 1.72
CA LEU A 21 4.82 4.35 1.26
C LEU A 21 4.78 4.40 -0.26
N ILE A 22 3.57 4.48 -0.81
CA ILE A 22 3.31 4.57 -2.24
C ILE A 22 3.00 6.02 -2.61
N LYS A 23 3.48 6.47 -3.77
CA LYS A 23 3.20 7.81 -4.27
C LYS A 23 1.70 8.02 -4.52
N CYS A 24 1.26 9.23 -4.20
CA CYS A 24 -0.08 9.69 -4.52
C CYS A 24 -0.04 10.71 -5.66
N SER A 25 -1.11 10.73 -6.45
CA SER A 25 -1.45 11.79 -7.39
C SER A 25 -1.79 13.10 -6.65
N GLU A 26 -1.92 14.19 -7.39
CA GLU A 26 -2.36 15.49 -6.84
C GLU A 26 -3.73 15.43 -6.14
N ARG A 27 -4.57 14.45 -6.51
CA ARG A 27 -5.87 14.20 -5.86
C ARG A 27 -5.78 13.34 -4.61
N GLY A 28 -4.58 13.04 -4.13
CA GLY A 28 -4.35 12.25 -2.91
C GLY A 28 -4.63 10.75 -3.04
N LYS A 29 -4.76 10.24 -4.28
CA LYS A 29 -4.98 8.82 -4.58
C LYS A 29 -3.68 8.12 -4.91
N ILE A 30 -3.50 6.89 -4.47
CA ILE A 30 -2.40 6.00 -4.88
C ILE A 30 -2.26 5.97 -6.41
N ILE A 31 -1.02 5.97 -6.89
CA ILE A 31 -0.65 5.72 -8.29
C ILE A 31 -0.35 4.21 -8.44
N PRO A 32 -1.19 3.42 -9.12
CA PRO A 32 -1.02 1.95 -9.20
C PRO A 32 0.32 1.51 -9.81
N ALA A 33 0.85 2.27 -10.77
CA ALA A 33 2.16 2.00 -11.35
C ALA A 33 3.30 2.10 -10.32
N ASP A 34 3.21 3.02 -9.35
CA ASP A 34 4.20 3.13 -8.27
C ASP A 34 4.06 1.95 -7.29
N LEU A 35 2.83 1.51 -7.01
CA LEU A 35 2.58 0.30 -6.20
C LEU A 35 3.25 -0.94 -6.84
N GLU A 36 3.00 -1.19 -8.11
CA GLU A 36 3.60 -2.33 -8.82
C GLU A 36 5.12 -2.26 -8.85
N ALA A 37 5.68 -1.06 -9.11
CA ALA A 37 7.12 -0.84 -9.07
C ALA A 37 7.72 -1.17 -7.69
N LYS A 38 7.05 -0.79 -6.59
CA LYS A 38 7.52 -1.07 -5.22
C LYS A 38 7.43 -2.53 -4.84
N ILE A 39 6.41 -3.24 -5.32
CA ILE A 39 6.32 -4.70 -5.16
C ILE A 39 7.53 -5.38 -5.84
N LEU A 40 7.84 -4.99 -7.08
CA LEU A 40 8.97 -5.55 -7.81
C LEU A 40 10.31 -5.20 -7.15
N GLU A 41 10.51 -3.96 -6.71
CA GLU A 41 11.71 -3.51 -5.99
C GLU A 41 11.94 -4.33 -4.71
N ALA A 42 10.88 -4.56 -3.92
CA ALA A 42 10.96 -5.35 -2.70
C ALA A 42 11.32 -6.81 -3.00
N LYS A 43 10.72 -7.43 -4.02
CA LYS A 43 11.06 -8.79 -4.44
C LYS A 43 12.51 -8.90 -4.95
N GLN A 44 13.00 -7.90 -5.68
CA GLN A 44 14.40 -7.85 -6.14
C GLN A 44 15.41 -7.79 -4.98
N LYS A 45 15.04 -7.13 -3.87
CA LYS A 45 15.85 -7.09 -2.64
C LYS A 45 15.75 -8.36 -1.79
N GLY A 46 14.98 -9.36 -2.23
CA GLY A 46 14.76 -10.61 -1.48
C GLY A 46 13.71 -10.50 -0.38
N TYR A 47 12.94 -9.42 -0.32
CA TYR A 47 11.81 -9.29 0.60
C TYR A 47 10.57 -9.98 0.04
N VAL A 48 9.60 -10.25 0.93
CA VAL A 48 8.33 -10.88 0.59
C VAL A 48 7.20 -9.88 0.86
N PRO A 49 6.74 -9.13 -0.16
CA PRO A 49 5.51 -8.36 -0.05
C PRO A 49 4.33 -9.29 0.24
N LEU A 50 3.45 -8.89 1.17
CA LEU A 50 2.34 -9.75 1.61
C LEU A 50 1.00 -9.01 1.78
N TYR A 51 1.01 -7.68 1.88
CA TYR A 51 -0.15 -6.88 2.26
C TYR A 51 -0.14 -5.52 1.58
N VAL A 52 -1.31 -5.05 1.16
CA VAL A 52 -1.56 -3.70 0.63
C VAL A 52 -2.78 -3.09 1.34
N ASN A 53 -2.64 -1.84 1.78
CA ASN A 53 -3.72 -1.03 2.34
C ASN A 53 -4.19 0.01 1.30
N ALA A 54 -5.36 -0.18 0.71
CA ALA A 54 -6.06 0.87 -0.03
C ALA A 54 -6.92 1.69 0.95
N THR A 55 -6.99 3.01 0.78
CA THR A 55 -7.82 3.89 1.61
C THR A 55 -9.06 4.35 0.84
N ALA A 56 -10.25 4.04 1.34
CA ALA A 56 -11.55 4.44 0.81
C ALA A 56 -12.09 5.67 1.57
N GLY A 57 -11.32 6.76 1.55
CA GLY A 57 -11.64 7.99 2.27
C GLY A 57 -10.49 8.43 3.17
N THR A 58 -9.48 9.09 2.60
CA THR A 58 -8.37 9.61 3.39
C THR A 58 -8.84 10.67 4.38
N THR A 59 -8.20 10.73 5.55
CA THR A 59 -8.61 11.59 6.67
C THR A 59 -8.64 13.09 6.32
N VAL A 60 -7.72 13.57 5.48
CA VAL A 60 -7.60 15.00 5.16
C VAL A 60 -8.33 15.37 3.88
N TYR A 61 -8.11 14.63 2.78
CA TYR A 61 -8.68 14.98 1.47
C TYR A 61 -10.00 14.27 1.16
N GLY A 62 -10.40 13.27 1.97
CA GLY A 62 -11.52 12.39 1.63
C GLY A 62 -11.26 11.62 0.32
N ALA A 63 -9.99 11.41 -0.03
CA ALA A 63 -9.62 10.79 -1.30
C ALA A 63 -9.89 9.28 -1.27
N PHE A 64 -10.32 8.74 -2.40
CA PHE A 64 -10.56 7.32 -2.61
C PHE A 64 -9.51 6.76 -3.56
N ASP A 65 -8.74 5.78 -3.08
CA ASP A 65 -7.78 5.05 -3.89
C ASP A 65 -8.49 4.26 -5.02
N PRO A 66 -7.81 3.98 -6.15
CA PRO A 66 -8.36 3.18 -7.24
C PRO A 66 -8.35 1.69 -6.87
N ILE A 67 -9.31 1.27 -6.04
CA ILE A 67 -9.35 -0.08 -5.42
C ILE A 67 -9.33 -1.21 -6.46
N GLN A 68 -10.01 -1.05 -7.60
CA GLN A 68 -10.05 -2.07 -8.65
C GLN A 68 -8.65 -2.30 -9.25
N GLU A 69 -7.95 -1.23 -9.63
CA GLU A 69 -6.58 -1.32 -10.17
C GLU A 69 -5.59 -1.88 -9.13
N ILE A 70 -5.79 -1.55 -7.85
CA ILE A 70 -5.00 -2.12 -6.76
C ILE A 70 -5.30 -3.62 -6.58
N ALA A 71 -6.57 -4.04 -6.69
CA ALA A 71 -6.98 -5.43 -6.59
C ALA A 71 -6.37 -6.28 -7.71
N ASP A 72 -6.39 -5.80 -8.96
CA ASP A 72 -5.77 -6.49 -10.10
C ASP A 72 -4.26 -6.76 -9.83
N ILE A 73 -3.55 -5.77 -9.27
CA ILE A 73 -2.14 -5.92 -8.87
C ILE A 73 -2.01 -6.92 -7.71
N CYS A 74 -2.87 -6.84 -6.70
CA CYS A 74 -2.82 -7.75 -5.55
C CYS A 74 -3.05 -9.20 -5.98
N GLU A 75 -4.00 -9.46 -6.88
CA GLU A 75 -4.25 -10.79 -7.45
C GLU A 75 -3.04 -11.30 -8.24
N LYS A 76 -2.48 -10.45 -9.13
CA LYS A 76 -1.31 -10.79 -9.94
C LYS A 76 -0.10 -11.22 -9.09
N TYR A 77 0.10 -10.61 -7.93
CA TYR A 77 1.25 -10.87 -7.06
C TYR A 77 0.92 -11.69 -5.80
N ASN A 78 -0.32 -12.18 -5.67
CA ASN A 78 -0.84 -12.92 -4.51
C ASN A 78 -0.62 -12.19 -3.17
N LEU A 79 -1.12 -10.96 -3.09
CA LEU A 79 -1.03 -10.08 -1.92
C LEU A 79 -2.39 -9.95 -1.24
N TRP A 80 -2.39 -9.84 0.09
CA TRP A 80 -3.60 -9.51 0.82
C TRP A 80 -3.99 -8.04 0.57
N LEU A 81 -5.22 -7.81 0.11
CA LEU A 81 -5.79 -6.47 0.00
C LEU A 81 -6.68 -6.16 1.20
N HIS A 82 -6.33 -5.11 1.94
CA HIS A 82 -7.19 -4.49 2.94
C HIS A 82 -7.65 -3.11 2.47
N VAL A 83 -8.91 -2.79 2.73
CA VAL A 83 -9.50 -1.47 2.47
C VAL A 83 -9.81 -0.81 3.81
N ASP A 84 -9.13 0.30 4.08
CA ASP A 84 -9.31 1.21 5.21
C ASP A 84 -10.32 2.31 4.84
#